data_AF-A0A1N6B3A1-F1
#
_entry.id   AF-A0A1N6B3A1-F1
#
_cell.length_a   1.000
_cell.length_b   1.000
_cell.length_c   1.000
_cell.angle_alpha   90.00
_cell.angle_beta   90.00
_cell.angle_gamma   90.00
#
_symmetry.space_group_name_H-M   'P 1'
#
loop_
_entity.id
_entity.type
_entity.pdbx_description
1 polymer ?
#
loop_
_entity_poly.entity_id
_entity_poly.type
_entity_poly.pdbx_seq_one_letter_code
_entity_poly.pdbx_strand_id
1 'polypeptide(L)'
;MHAQAPIIGSSRAALVGLLLAALTLTACGRPSPEPGTRSTAAADSKRQYTRGTPAPADTSGPAILCSRAGPAGQDDDPTYCQRIVDDELRRSKLTSSQRAEAETAAEAVGAAIDRVTFDCARPVTQECSAEQARRRMFPPTDNPEQTADQIRQTLAAAGFTDIVVRPAGPTDPAPRHAIVYAVSAGAGCVVGWGGQQKVLGALPHGQCLA
;
A
#
# COMPACT_ATOMS: atom_id res chain seq x y z
N MET A 1 27.56 -39.75 36.12
CA MET A 1 26.18 -40.05 36.59
C MET A 1 25.85 -39.05 37.68
N HIS A 2 25.01 -38.06 37.39
CA HIS A 2 24.00 -37.51 38.30
C HIS A 2 23.22 -36.44 37.52
N ALA A 3 21.95 -36.76 37.30
CA ALA A 3 20.96 -35.95 36.62
C ALA A 3 20.31 -35.00 37.62
N GLN A 4 20.06 -33.75 37.23
CA GLN A 4 19.04 -32.90 37.83
C GLN A 4 18.34 -32.11 36.71
N ALA A 5 17.05 -32.40 36.55
CA ALA A 5 16.07 -31.63 35.79
C ALA A 5 15.07 -31.00 36.79
N PRO A 6 14.03 -30.29 36.35
CA PRO A 6 13.95 -28.84 36.33
C PRO A 6 13.02 -28.28 37.42
N ILE A 7 13.19 -27.00 37.79
CA ILE A 7 12.23 -26.27 38.63
C ILE A 7 11.22 -25.52 37.74
N ILE A 8 9.97 -25.89 37.94
CA ILE A 8 8.73 -25.29 37.44
C ILE A 8 8.49 -23.98 38.19
N GLY A 9 8.27 -22.88 37.47
CA GLY A 9 7.97 -21.56 38.02
C GLY A 9 6.81 -20.89 37.29
N SER A 10 5.67 -20.89 37.97
CA SER A 10 4.32 -20.47 37.58
C SER A 10 4.12 -19.07 36.98
N SER A 11 3.26 -19.03 35.96
CA SER A 11 2.06 -18.18 35.83
C SER A 11 2.15 -16.70 36.21
N ARG A 12 2.19 -15.82 35.20
CA ARG A 12 1.40 -14.58 35.18
C ARG A 12 0.78 -14.37 33.80
N ALA A 13 -0.50 -14.74 33.71
CA ALA A 13 -1.40 -14.30 32.66
C ALA A 13 -1.58 -12.77 32.77
N ALA A 14 -1.28 -12.06 31.69
CA ALA A 14 -1.71 -10.68 31.52
C ALA A 14 -2.75 -10.65 30.40
N LEU A 15 -4.03 -10.72 30.82
CA LEU A 15 -5.18 -10.27 30.04
C LEU A 15 -5.03 -8.75 29.84
N VAL A 16 -4.79 -8.32 28.61
CA VAL A 16 -5.00 -6.91 28.22
C VAL A 16 -6.09 -6.90 27.16
N GLY A 17 -7.15 -6.18 27.49
CA GLY A 17 -8.47 -6.28 26.90
C GLY A 17 -8.55 -5.85 25.44
N LEU A 18 -9.41 -6.59 24.74
CA LEU A 18 -10.09 -6.19 23.51
C LEU A 18 -10.88 -4.90 23.78
N LEU A 19 -10.48 -3.79 23.17
CA LEU A 19 -11.34 -2.61 23.01
C LEU A 19 -11.79 -2.59 21.55
N LEU A 20 -12.97 -3.17 21.30
CA LEU A 20 -13.72 -2.94 20.07
C LEU A 20 -14.17 -1.48 20.05
N ALA A 21 -13.51 -0.65 19.26
CA ALA A 21 -14.07 0.62 18.83
C ALA A 21 -15.07 0.33 17.69
N ALA A 22 -16.36 0.29 18.03
CA ALA A 22 -17.44 0.24 17.06
C ALA A 22 -17.54 1.62 16.37
N LEU A 23 -17.05 1.74 15.13
CA LEU A 23 -17.38 2.86 14.27
C LEU A 23 -18.78 2.64 13.70
N THR A 24 -19.75 3.39 14.22
CA THR A 24 -21.08 3.51 13.64
C THR A 24 -20.97 4.29 12.32
N LEU A 25 -21.00 3.58 11.19
CA LEU A 25 -21.26 4.19 9.89
C LEU A 25 -22.73 4.64 9.85
N THR A 26 -22.94 5.95 9.91
CA THR A 26 -24.22 6.57 9.54
C THR A 26 -24.36 6.51 8.02
N ALA A 27 -25.06 5.49 7.52
CA ALA A 27 -25.48 5.43 6.12
C ALA A 27 -26.68 6.37 5.90
N CYS A 28 -26.47 7.47 5.17
CA CYS A 28 -27.56 8.22 4.55
C CYS A 28 -28.22 7.33 3.48
N GLY A 29 -29.52 7.09 3.64
CA GLY A 29 -30.23 6.02 2.95
C GLY A 29 -30.68 6.27 1.51
N ARG A 30 -31.37 5.27 0.97
CA ARG A 30 -32.55 5.41 0.10
C ARG A 30 -33.47 4.18 0.26
N PRO A 31 -34.80 4.37 0.20
CA PRO A 31 -35.78 3.34 0.50
C PRO A 31 -35.93 2.34 -0.66
N SER A 32 -35.98 1.06 -0.30
CA SER A 32 -36.32 -0.04 -1.20
C SER A 32 -37.85 -0.23 -1.24
N PRO A 33 -38.48 -0.35 -2.42
CA PRO A 33 -39.89 -0.71 -2.53
C PRO A 33 -40.08 -2.22 -2.36
N GLU A 34 -41.05 -2.60 -1.54
CA GLU A 34 -41.54 -3.98 -1.40
C GLU A 34 -42.18 -4.49 -2.70
N PRO A 35 -42.11 -5.80 -2.98
CA PRO A 35 -43.12 -6.48 -3.77
C PRO A 35 -43.91 -7.46 -2.91
N GLY A 36 -45.18 -7.13 -2.68
CA GLY A 36 -46.18 -8.03 -2.14
C GLY A 36 -46.57 -9.14 -3.12
N THR A 37 -46.66 -10.36 -2.58
CA THR A 37 -47.61 -11.45 -2.89
C THR A 37 -48.01 -11.75 -4.34
N ARG A 38 -47.42 -12.84 -4.86
CA ARG A 38 -48.06 -14.12 -5.28
C ARG A 38 -49.44 -14.03 -5.99
N SER A 39 -49.52 -14.38 -7.29
CA SER A 39 -50.45 -15.40 -7.79
C SER A 39 -50.25 -15.83 -9.27
N THR A 40 -50.23 -17.16 -9.43
CA THR A 40 -50.54 -18.09 -10.53
C THR A 40 -50.85 -17.65 -11.98
N ALA A 41 -50.26 -18.44 -12.90
CA ALA A 41 -50.89 -19.15 -14.04
C ALA A 41 -50.52 -18.73 -15.48
N ALA A 42 -50.24 -19.80 -16.26
CA ALA A 42 -50.49 -20.01 -17.68
C ALA A 42 -49.59 -19.33 -18.74
N ALA A 43 -48.78 -20.20 -19.36
CA ALA A 43 -48.65 -20.44 -20.80
C ALA A 43 -48.34 -19.28 -21.78
N ASP A 44 -47.38 -19.60 -22.65
CA ASP A 44 -47.44 -19.48 -24.10
C ASP A 44 -46.41 -18.52 -24.76
N SER A 45 -45.57 -19.14 -25.60
CA SER A 45 -44.97 -18.64 -26.84
C SER A 45 -44.56 -17.17 -26.97
N LYS A 46 -43.24 -16.91 -26.99
CA LYS A 46 -42.55 -16.53 -28.23
C LYS A 46 -41.03 -16.36 -28.03
N ARG A 47 -40.28 -16.94 -28.97
CA ARG A 47 -38.89 -16.59 -29.29
C ARG A 47 -38.75 -15.08 -29.44
N GLN A 48 -37.77 -14.47 -28.77
CA GLN A 48 -37.08 -13.30 -29.29
C GLN A 48 -35.66 -13.19 -28.73
N TYR A 49 -34.72 -13.16 -29.68
CA TYR A 49 -33.31 -12.82 -29.58
C TYR A 49 -32.98 -11.81 -28.46
N THR A 50 -32.27 -12.24 -27.42
CA THR A 50 -31.52 -11.35 -26.54
C THR A 50 -30.08 -11.25 -27.05
N ARG A 51 -29.83 -10.23 -27.87
CA ARG A 51 -28.48 -9.71 -28.12
C ARG A 51 -28.01 -9.09 -26.80
N GLY A 52 -27.01 -9.71 -26.18
CA GLY A 52 -26.51 -9.34 -24.85
C GLY A 52 -26.15 -7.86 -24.75
N THR A 53 -26.80 -7.18 -23.81
CA THR A 53 -26.38 -5.86 -23.31
C THR A 53 -24.98 -6.00 -22.71
N PRO A 54 -23.98 -5.19 -23.12
CA PRO A 54 -22.70 -5.16 -22.43
C PRO A 54 -22.94 -4.73 -20.98
N ALA A 55 -22.39 -5.49 -20.03
CA ALA A 55 -22.37 -5.07 -18.63
C ALA A 55 -21.73 -3.66 -18.54
N PRO A 56 -22.24 -2.76 -17.69
CA PRO A 56 -21.60 -1.48 -17.47
C PRO A 56 -20.17 -1.74 -16.97
N ALA A 57 -19.19 -1.12 -17.61
CA ALA A 57 -17.82 -1.14 -17.13
C ALA A 57 -17.81 -0.52 -15.73
N ASP A 58 -17.30 -1.24 -14.74
CA ASP A 58 -16.97 -0.70 -13.43
C ASP A 58 -15.82 0.33 -13.59
N THR A 59 -16.18 1.56 -13.96
CA THR A 59 -15.28 2.73 -13.94
C THR A 59 -15.13 3.31 -12.54
N SER A 60 -15.05 2.44 -11.52
CA SER A 60 -14.57 2.83 -10.19
C SER A 60 -13.05 2.67 -10.16
N GLY A 61 -12.35 3.48 -10.96
CA GLY A 61 -10.92 3.72 -10.73
C GLY A 61 -10.76 4.55 -9.45
N PRO A 62 -9.80 4.24 -8.57
CA PRO A 62 -9.55 5.08 -7.40
C PRO A 62 -9.21 6.51 -7.87
N ALA A 63 -9.86 7.51 -7.28
CA ALA A 63 -9.43 8.89 -7.44
C ALA A 63 -8.04 9.02 -6.81
N ILE A 64 -7.01 9.19 -7.63
CA ILE A 64 -5.64 9.41 -7.15
C ILE A 64 -5.57 10.84 -6.61
N LEU A 65 -5.64 10.99 -5.29
CA LEU A 65 -5.25 12.25 -4.67
C LEU A 65 -3.72 12.38 -4.79
N CYS A 66 -3.26 13.19 -5.73
CA CYS A 66 -1.86 13.61 -5.79
C CYS A 66 -1.66 14.76 -4.79
N SER A 67 -1.66 14.41 -3.50
CA SER A 67 -1.30 15.36 -2.45
C SER A 67 0.17 15.71 -2.63
N ARG A 68 0.46 16.99 -2.87
CA ARG A 68 1.81 17.51 -2.89
C ARG A 68 2.40 17.36 -1.48
N ALA A 69 3.23 16.35 -1.27
CA ALA A 69 3.96 16.20 -0.02
C ALA A 69 5.13 17.20 -0.05
N GLY A 70 5.14 18.18 0.84
CA GLY A 70 6.27 19.12 1.01
C GLY A 70 5.90 20.50 1.50
N PRO A 71 6.84 21.20 2.19
CA PRO A 71 6.66 22.62 2.47
C PRO A 71 6.51 23.38 1.14
N ALA A 72 5.62 24.39 1.15
CA ALA A 72 5.39 25.22 -0.02
C ALA A 72 6.71 25.79 -0.56
N GLY A 73 6.99 25.59 -1.85
CA GLY A 73 8.15 26.14 -2.55
C GLY A 73 9.38 25.23 -2.69
N GLN A 74 9.36 23.99 -2.16
CA GLN A 74 10.52 23.08 -2.25
C GLN A 74 10.42 22.04 -3.37
N ASP A 75 9.24 21.88 -3.98
CA ASP A 75 9.05 20.94 -5.09
C ASP A 75 7.89 21.40 -5.98
N ASP A 76 8.07 22.53 -6.68
CA ASP A 76 7.17 22.98 -7.77
C ASP A 76 7.46 22.14 -9.01
N ASP A 77 7.32 20.82 -8.92
CA ASP A 77 7.35 19.95 -10.08
C ASP A 77 5.94 19.89 -10.68
N PRO A 78 5.63 20.70 -11.72
CA PRO A 78 4.30 20.72 -12.32
C PRO A 78 3.94 19.39 -12.99
N THR A 79 4.92 18.51 -13.22
CA THR A 79 4.74 17.22 -13.89
C THR A 79 4.48 16.06 -12.93
N TYR A 80 4.57 16.28 -11.61
CA TYR A 80 4.44 15.20 -10.62
C TYR A 80 3.11 14.43 -10.75
N CYS A 81 1.98 15.13 -10.76
CA CYS A 81 0.66 14.49 -10.86
C CYS A 81 0.52 13.72 -12.18
N GLN A 82 1.03 14.27 -13.28
CA GLN A 82 0.99 13.62 -14.58
C GLN A 82 1.78 12.30 -14.56
N ARG A 83 2.98 12.26 -13.96
CA ARG A 83 3.76 11.02 -13.82
C ARG A 83 3.04 9.94 -13.04
N ILE A 84 2.34 10.30 -11.97
CA ILE A 84 1.56 9.31 -11.20
C ILE A 84 0.48 8.68 -12.08
N VAL A 85 -0.26 9.50 -12.84
CA VAL A 85 -1.29 9.00 -13.76
C VAL A 85 -0.69 8.15 -14.88
N ASP A 86 0.39 8.63 -15.51
CA ASP A 86 1.08 7.90 -16.58
C ASP A 86 1.66 6.58 -16.08
N ASP A 87 2.17 6.52 -14.85
CA ASP A 87 2.61 5.28 -14.23
C ASP A 87 1.44 4.31 -14.07
N GLU A 88 0.33 4.73 -13.46
CA GLU A 88 -0.83 3.87 -13.25
C GLU A 88 -1.44 3.34 -14.57
N LEU A 89 -1.40 4.12 -15.65
CA LEU A 89 -1.87 3.70 -16.97
C LEU A 89 -0.97 2.63 -17.62
N ARG A 90 0.32 2.60 -17.30
CA ARG A 90 1.26 1.58 -17.81
C ARG A 90 1.17 0.26 -17.04
N ARG A 91 0.58 0.27 -15.84
CA ARG A 91 0.58 -0.87 -14.92
C ARG A 91 -0.46 -1.91 -15.30
N SER A 92 -0.10 -3.16 -15.11
CA SER A 92 -1.05 -4.28 -15.24
C SER A 92 -2.12 -4.18 -14.14
N LYS A 93 -3.36 -4.56 -14.46
CA LYS A 93 -4.43 -4.66 -13.44
C LYS A 93 -4.23 -5.93 -12.61
N LEU A 94 -4.28 -5.77 -11.29
CA LEU A 94 -4.24 -6.88 -10.35
C LEU A 94 -5.65 -7.44 -10.13
N THR A 95 -5.76 -8.76 -10.02
CA THR A 95 -6.95 -9.40 -9.45
C THR A 95 -7.00 -9.12 -7.94
N SER A 96 -8.17 -9.33 -7.32
CA SER A 96 -8.31 -9.15 -5.86
C SER A 96 -7.37 -10.06 -5.06
N SER A 97 -7.11 -11.28 -5.54
CA SER A 97 -6.18 -12.20 -4.88
C SER A 97 -4.73 -11.73 -4.97
N GLN A 98 -4.29 -11.27 -6.15
CA GLN A 98 -2.95 -10.73 -6.35
C GLN A 98 -2.73 -9.45 -5.55
N ARG A 99 -3.77 -8.60 -5.46
CA ARG A 99 -3.73 -7.40 -4.63
C ARG A 99 -3.56 -7.74 -3.16
N ALA A 100 -4.33 -8.69 -2.62
CA ALA A 100 -4.23 -9.08 -1.21
C ALA A 100 -2.85 -9.68 -0.86
N GLU A 101 -2.27 -10.47 -1.77
CA GLU A 101 -0.90 -10.98 -1.63
C GLU A 101 0.12 -9.83 -1.56
N ALA A 102 0.04 -8.88 -2.49
CA ALA A 102 0.93 -7.73 -2.52
C ALA A 102 0.71 -6.76 -1.34
N GLU A 103 -0.52 -6.67 -0.81
CA GLU A 103 -0.83 -5.90 0.41
C GLU A 103 -0.18 -6.53 1.65
N THR A 104 -0.19 -7.87 1.75
CA THR A 104 0.53 -8.57 2.82
C THR A 104 2.04 -8.30 2.74
N ALA A 105 2.60 -8.32 1.53
CA ALA A 105 4.00 -7.93 1.32
C ALA A 105 4.24 -6.45 1.69
N ALA A 106 3.31 -5.55 1.37
CA ALA A 106 3.42 -4.13 1.69
C ALA A 106 3.48 -3.88 3.21
N GLU A 107 2.75 -4.63 4.03
CA GLU A 107 2.85 -4.55 5.49
C GLU A 107 4.26 -4.92 5.98
N ALA A 108 4.83 -6.01 5.45
CA ALA A 108 6.18 -6.45 5.80
C ALA A 108 7.27 -5.48 5.30
N VAL A 109 7.12 -4.92 4.10
CA VAL A 109 7.99 -3.87 3.56
C VAL A 109 7.92 -2.62 4.44
N GLY A 110 6.72 -2.14 4.77
CA GLY A 110 6.53 -0.98 5.64
C GLY A 110 7.22 -1.16 6.99
N ALA A 111 7.03 -2.31 7.63
CA ALA A 111 7.69 -2.64 8.89
C ALA A 111 9.22 -2.70 8.79
N ALA A 112 9.79 -3.07 7.64
CA ALA A 112 11.23 -3.04 7.39
C ALA A 112 11.74 -1.61 7.20
N ILE A 113 11.06 -0.81 6.39
CA ILE A 113 11.42 0.60 6.13
C ILE A 113 11.35 1.44 7.41
N ASP A 114 10.37 1.17 8.28
CA ASP A 114 10.26 1.87 9.57
C ASP A 114 11.50 1.67 10.45
N ARG A 115 12.21 0.54 10.35
CA ARG A 115 13.46 0.31 11.12
C ARG A 115 14.64 1.13 10.62
N VAL A 116 14.72 1.41 9.33
CA VAL A 116 15.82 2.23 8.73
C VAL A 116 15.64 3.69 9.06
N THR A 117 14.39 4.11 9.11
CA THR A 117 14.05 5.52 9.12
C THR A 117 13.72 6.04 10.51
N PHE A 118 13.65 5.17 11.54
CA PHE A 118 13.25 5.51 12.90
C PHE A 118 14.40 5.44 13.92
N ASP A 119 15.05 6.59 14.11
CA ASP A 119 16.17 6.80 15.04
C ASP A 119 15.76 7.60 16.30
N CYS A 120 14.47 7.73 16.60
CA CYS A 120 14.07 8.41 17.82
C CYS A 120 14.42 7.59 19.07
N ALA A 121 15.31 8.12 19.91
CA ALA A 121 15.58 7.58 21.23
C ALA A 121 14.29 7.52 22.06
N ARG A 122 14.16 6.49 22.91
CA ARG A 122 12.99 6.35 23.79
C ARG A 122 13.19 7.19 25.06
N PRO A 123 12.14 7.89 25.55
CA PRO A 123 10.79 7.97 25.01
C PRO A 123 10.69 8.86 23.76
N VAL A 124 9.88 8.44 22.79
CA VAL A 124 9.67 9.19 21.54
C VAL A 124 8.93 10.49 21.83
N THR A 125 9.53 11.63 21.48
CA THR A 125 8.88 12.94 21.56
C THR A 125 8.14 13.28 20.26
N GLN A 126 7.18 14.21 20.32
CA GLN A 126 6.44 14.68 19.15
C GLN A 126 7.36 15.41 18.16
N GLU A 127 8.36 16.12 18.66
CA GLU A 127 9.33 16.84 17.82
C GLU A 127 10.20 15.86 17.04
N CYS A 128 10.65 14.78 17.69
CA CYS A 128 11.45 13.76 17.02
C CYS A 128 10.64 13.05 15.93
N SER A 129 9.40 12.65 16.23
CA SER A 129 8.55 11.99 15.23
C SER A 129 8.21 12.91 14.05
N ALA A 130 8.00 14.21 14.28
CA ALA A 130 7.75 15.19 13.23
C ALA A 130 8.98 15.43 12.34
N GLU A 131 10.16 15.62 12.94
CA GLU A 131 11.42 15.78 12.19
C GLU A 131 11.73 14.53 11.37
N GLN A 132 11.47 13.36 11.92
CA GLN A 132 11.69 12.11 11.24
C GLN A 132 10.71 11.89 10.07
N ALA A 133 9.43 12.24 10.25
CA ALA A 133 8.46 12.25 9.16
C ALA A 133 8.89 13.20 8.04
N ARG A 134 9.44 14.36 8.38
CA ARG A 134 10.01 15.31 7.42
C ARG A 134 11.20 14.73 6.67
N ARG A 135 12.15 14.11 7.37
CA ARG A 135 13.34 13.45 6.78
C ARG A 135 12.99 12.25 5.90
N ARG A 136 11.91 11.54 6.21
CA ARG A 136 11.39 10.50 5.31
C ARG A 136 10.99 11.13 3.98
N MET A 137 10.17 12.18 3.99
CA MET A 137 9.73 12.83 2.75
C MET A 137 10.87 13.54 2.01
N PHE A 138 11.80 14.13 2.74
CA PHE A 138 12.93 14.90 2.21
C PHE A 138 14.24 14.43 2.87
N PRO A 139 14.79 13.29 2.43
CA PRO A 139 16.07 12.84 2.96
C PRO A 139 17.13 13.91 2.69
N PRO A 140 18.03 14.19 3.64
CA PRO A 140 19.16 15.07 3.38
C PRO A 140 19.92 14.52 2.18
N THR A 141 19.97 15.32 1.11
CA THR A 141 20.42 14.96 -0.23
C THR A 141 21.94 14.81 -0.34
N ASP A 142 22.67 14.87 0.77
CA ASP A 142 24.13 14.91 0.76
C ASP A 142 24.73 13.58 0.26
N ASN A 143 23.99 12.46 0.39
CA ASN A 143 24.39 11.17 -0.17
C ASN A 143 23.19 10.23 -0.45
N PRO A 144 22.44 10.44 -1.55
CA PRO A 144 21.23 9.67 -1.85
C PRO A 144 21.51 8.18 -2.09
N GLU A 145 22.70 7.83 -2.60
CA GLU A 145 23.12 6.45 -2.82
C GLU A 145 23.30 5.69 -1.51
N GLN A 146 23.89 6.33 -0.49
CA GLN A 146 24.02 5.72 0.84
C GLN A 146 22.65 5.41 1.47
N THR A 147 21.68 6.31 1.32
CA THR A 147 20.31 6.05 1.78
C THR A 147 19.67 4.91 1.00
N ALA A 148 19.86 4.86 -0.32
CA ALA A 148 19.37 3.76 -1.15
C ALA A 148 19.98 2.40 -0.73
N ASP A 149 21.28 2.36 -0.45
CA ASP A 149 21.98 1.17 0.03
C ASP A 149 21.47 0.69 1.40
N GLN A 150 21.24 1.61 2.35
CA GLN A 150 20.67 1.27 3.66
C GLN A 150 19.27 0.67 3.55
N ILE A 151 18.42 1.23 2.68
CA ILE A 151 17.08 0.69 2.41
C ILE A 151 17.20 -0.70 1.76
N ARG A 152 18.07 -0.86 0.75
CA ARG A 152 18.27 -2.13 0.06
C ARG A 152 18.74 -3.23 1.02
N GLN A 153 19.72 -2.93 1.87
CA GLN A 153 20.23 -3.86 2.88
C GLN A 153 19.14 -4.27 3.88
N THR A 154 18.29 -3.33 4.29
CA THR A 154 17.23 -3.62 5.27
C THR A 154 16.11 -4.47 4.67
N LEU A 155 15.71 -4.19 3.43
CA LEU A 155 14.76 -5.03 2.72
C LEU A 155 15.33 -6.44 2.48
N ALA A 156 16.60 -6.54 2.11
CA ALA A 156 17.28 -7.83 1.97
C ALA A 156 17.34 -8.61 3.29
N ALA A 157 17.64 -7.93 4.41
CA ALA A 157 17.63 -8.53 5.74
C ALA A 157 16.22 -8.97 6.19
N ALA A 158 15.17 -8.35 5.66
CA ALA A 158 13.79 -8.78 5.85
C ALA A 158 13.37 -9.96 4.96
N GLY A 159 14.28 -10.45 4.09
CA GLY A 159 14.07 -11.63 3.24
C GLY A 159 13.59 -11.33 1.82
N PHE A 160 13.47 -10.06 1.44
CA PHE A 160 13.12 -9.69 0.06
C PHE A 160 14.34 -9.85 -0.85
N THR A 161 14.15 -10.42 -2.04
CA THR A 161 15.25 -10.73 -2.96
C THR A 161 15.17 -9.96 -4.28
N ASP A 162 13.96 -9.65 -4.74
CA ASP A 162 13.73 -8.82 -5.91
C ASP A 162 13.38 -7.38 -5.46
N ILE A 163 14.44 -6.61 -5.27
CA ILE A 163 14.40 -5.26 -4.70
C ILE A 163 15.07 -4.29 -5.67
N VAL A 164 14.39 -3.18 -5.97
CA VAL A 164 14.98 -2.03 -6.65
C VAL A 164 14.94 -0.84 -5.68
N VAL A 165 16.09 -0.22 -5.42
CA VAL A 165 16.17 1.03 -4.64
C VAL A 165 17.17 1.96 -5.31
N ARG A 166 16.73 3.17 -5.62
CA ARG A 166 17.53 4.19 -6.31
C ARG A 166 16.92 5.59 -6.13
N PRO A 167 17.66 6.66 -6.43
CA PRO A 167 17.06 7.98 -6.64
C PRO A 167 15.94 7.91 -7.70
N ALA A 168 14.90 8.70 -7.49
CA ALA A 168 13.76 8.80 -8.39
C ALA A 168 14.20 9.37 -9.74
N GLY A 169 13.95 8.61 -10.80
CA GLY A 169 14.14 8.95 -12.19
C GLY A 169 12.97 9.75 -12.76
N PRO A 170 13.10 10.23 -14.01
CA PRO A 170 12.14 11.14 -14.63
C PRO A 170 10.77 10.52 -14.90
N THR A 171 10.66 9.19 -14.86
CA THR A 171 9.42 8.43 -15.14
C THR A 171 8.85 7.74 -13.92
N ASP A 172 9.44 7.94 -12.73
CA ASP A 172 8.98 7.29 -11.52
C ASP A 172 7.80 8.04 -10.89
N PRO A 173 6.88 7.30 -10.23
CA PRO A 173 5.75 7.86 -9.52
C PRO A 173 6.14 8.43 -8.14
N ALA A 174 7.21 9.23 -8.07
CA ALA A 174 7.73 9.84 -6.84
C ALA A 174 8.21 11.28 -7.11
N PRO A 175 8.29 12.17 -6.08
CA PRO A 175 8.89 13.49 -6.21
C PRO A 175 10.33 13.43 -6.74
N ARG A 176 10.78 14.52 -7.38
CA ARG A 176 12.17 14.61 -7.81
C ARG A 176 13.04 14.62 -6.55
N HIS A 177 14.21 13.99 -6.61
CA HIS A 177 15.14 13.84 -5.47
C HIS A 177 14.71 12.87 -4.35
N ALA A 178 13.52 12.26 -4.44
CA ALA A 178 13.15 11.19 -3.53
C ALA A 178 14.00 9.92 -3.78
N ILE A 179 14.20 9.10 -2.75
CA ILE A 179 14.62 7.72 -2.93
C ILE A 179 13.37 6.87 -3.12
N VAL A 180 13.26 6.25 -4.30
CA VAL A 180 12.18 5.31 -4.61
C VAL A 180 12.67 3.90 -4.34
N TYR A 181 11.79 3.09 -3.77
CA TYR A 181 12.01 1.65 -3.63
C TYR A 181 10.83 0.89 -4.23
N ALA A 182 11.13 -0.29 -4.75
CA ALA A 182 10.14 -1.25 -5.16
C ALA A 182 10.54 -2.68 -4.80
N VAL A 183 9.54 -3.47 -4.43
CA VAL A 183 9.68 -4.89 -4.11
C VAL A 183 8.62 -5.67 -4.87
N SER A 184 9.04 -6.71 -5.58
CA SER A 184 8.11 -7.60 -6.28
C SER A 184 7.41 -8.53 -5.29
N ALA A 185 6.09 -8.70 -5.46
CA ALA A 185 5.23 -9.55 -4.64
C ALA A 185 4.24 -10.30 -5.54
N GLY A 186 4.66 -11.47 -6.02
CA GLY A 186 3.89 -12.23 -7.01
C GLY A 186 3.73 -11.44 -8.31
N ALA A 187 2.49 -11.19 -8.72
CA ALA A 187 2.18 -10.33 -9.88
C ALA A 187 2.09 -8.83 -9.54
N GLY A 188 2.16 -8.49 -8.25
CA GLY A 188 2.10 -7.13 -7.74
C GLY A 188 3.46 -6.56 -7.39
N CYS A 189 3.46 -5.25 -7.16
CA CYS A 189 4.62 -4.46 -6.81
C CYS A 189 4.25 -3.59 -5.61
N VAL A 190 5.09 -3.62 -4.58
CA VAL A 190 5.07 -2.62 -3.51
C VAL A 190 6.03 -1.52 -3.94
N VAL A 191 5.51 -0.31 -4.21
CA VAL A 191 6.32 0.84 -4.61
C VAL A 191 6.16 1.95 -3.58
N GLY A 192 7.27 2.52 -3.11
CA GLY A 192 7.20 3.57 -2.09
C GLY A 192 8.36 4.55 -2.13
N TRP A 193 8.15 5.65 -1.41
CA TRP A 193 9.09 6.74 -1.22
C TRP A 193 8.70 7.50 0.05
N GLY A 194 9.70 7.97 0.80
CA GLY A 194 9.50 8.86 1.94
C GLY A 194 8.38 8.52 2.94
N GLY A 195 8.26 7.23 3.28
CA GLY A 195 7.24 6.73 4.22
C GLY A 195 5.86 6.53 3.60
N GLN A 196 5.68 6.87 2.33
CA GLN A 196 4.51 6.47 1.54
C GLN A 196 4.81 5.20 0.77
N GLN A 197 3.80 4.36 0.58
CA GLN A 197 3.87 3.19 -0.29
C GLN A 197 2.50 2.91 -0.92
N LYS A 198 2.52 2.20 -2.05
CA LYS A 198 1.34 1.76 -2.79
C LYS A 198 1.55 0.35 -3.33
N VAL A 199 0.45 -0.40 -3.44
CA VAL A 199 0.39 -1.67 -4.16
C VAL A 199 -0.10 -1.41 -5.57
N LEU A 200 0.75 -1.72 -6.55
CA LEU A 200 0.53 -1.52 -7.97
C LEU A 200 0.78 -2.84 -8.72
N GLY A 201 0.31 -2.94 -9.97
CA GLY A 201 0.75 -4.04 -10.84
C GLY A 201 2.19 -3.86 -11.32
N ALA A 202 2.73 -4.89 -11.97
CA ALA A 202 3.98 -4.74 -12.71
C ALA A 202 3.81 -3.82 -13.94
N LEU A 203 4.90 -3.14 -14.31
CA LEU A 203 5.08 -2.50 -15.61
C LEU A 203 5.18 -3.56 -16.71
N PRO A 204 5.12 -3.17 -18.00
CA PRO A 204 5.44 -4.07 -19.10
C PRO A 204 6.79 -4.75 -18.86
N HIS A 205 6.92 -6.01 -19.26
CA HIS A 205 8.09 -6.88 -18.98
C HIS A 205 8.25 -7.33 -17.52
N GLY A 206 7.26 -7.09 -16.66
CA GLY A 206 7.21 -7.68 -15.31
C GLY A 206 8.01 -6.93 -14.24
N GLN A 207 8.54 -5.76 -14.55
CA GLN A 207 9.34 -4.96 -13.62
C GLN A 207 8.47 -4.06 -12.74
N CYS A 208 8.92 -3.75 -11.52
CA CYS A 208 8.19 -2.84 -10.63
C CYS A 208 8.55 -1.35 -10.79
N LEU A 209 9.74 -1.05 -11.31
CA LEU A 209 10.20 0.29 -11.69
C LEU A 209 10.86 0.20 -13.07
N ALA A 210 10.85 1.30 -13.81
CA ALA A 210 11.48 1.43 -15.11
C ALA A 210 13.01 1.61 -15.01
#